data_AF-A0A1J6JN61-F1
#
_entry.id   AF-A0A1J6JN61-F1
#
_cell.length_a   1.000
_cell.length_b   1.000
_cell.length_c   1.000
_cell.angle_alpha   90.00
_cell.angle_beta   90.00
_cell.angle_gamma   90.00
#
_symmetry.space_group_name_H-M   'P 1'
#
loop_
_entity.id
_entity.type
_entity.pdbx_description
1 polymer ?
#
loop_
_entity_poly.entity_id
_entity_poly.type
_entity_poly.pdbx_seq_one_letter_code
_entity_poly.pdbx_strand_id
1 'polypeptide(L)'
;MLKVFEAQCFKVQHHLPSKTADVRRRLIPKFKITFGFEATEVLIGLGLAHPFYGNGLAEIVDDNDTLFVAKVFHKSFIEVNEEGTEAAAVTAATMMIGCSGVMIKEEPIDFVADHPFLFLVKDDATGVVLFIGTLLNPLNQF
;
A
#
# COMPACT_ATOMS: atom_id res chain seq x y z
N MET A 1 -21.04 -11.20 -6.34
CA MET A 1 -19.61 -11.39 -6.67
C MET A 1 -18.70 -10.26 -6.13
N LEU A 2 -19.24 -9.17 -5.54
CA LEU A 2 -18.44 -8.12 -4.87
C LEU A 2 -17.87 -8.49 -3.48
N LYS A 3 -18.34 -9.58 -2.86
CA LYS A 3 -17.97 -9.93 -1.46
C LYS A 3 -16.49 -10.28 -1.26
N VAL A 4 -15.75 -10.62 -2.31
CA VAL A 4 -14.34 -11.03 -2.21
C VAL A 4 -13.40 -9.84 -2.04
N PHE A 5 -13.67 -8.72 -2.72
CA PHE A 5 -12.85 -7.50 -2.61
C PHE A 5 -13.10 -6.73 -1.30
N GLU A 6 -14.36 -6.62 -0.86
CA GLU A 6 -14.69 -6.02 0.45
C GLU A 6 -14.04 -6.80 1.61
N ALA A 7 -14.09 -8.13 1.57
CA ALA A 7 -13.53 -8.96 2.63
C ALA A 7 -11.99 -8.86 2.75
N GLN A 8 -11.28 -8.60 1.65
CA GLN A 8 -9.83 -8.41 1.68
C GLN A 8 -9.43 -7.03 2.18
N CYS A 9 -10.13 -5.96 1.75
CA CYS A 9 -9.87 -4.61 2.23
C CYS A 9 -10.16 -4.49 3.74
N PHE A 10 -11.26 -5.09 4.21
CA PHE A 10 -11.62 -5.15 5.63
C PHE A 10 -10.58 -5.91 6.48
N LYS A 11 -9.98 -6.98 5.95
CA LYS A 11 -8.94 -7.73 6.66
C LYS A 11 -7.64 -6.95 6.82
N VAL A 12 -7.26 -6.11 5.86
CA VAL A 12 -6.03 -5.28 5.99
C VAL A 12 -6.15 -4.35 7.19
N GLN A 13 -7.31 -3.75 7.43
CA GLN A 13 -7.53 -2.82 8.54
C GLN A 13 -7.31 -3.47 9.91
N HIS A 14 -7.70 -4.73 10.09
CA HIS A 14 -7.54 -5.45 11.36
C HIS A 14 -6.09 -5.88 11.67
N HIS A 15 -5.19 -5.81 10.70
CA HIS A 15 -3.78 -6.17 10.87
C HIS A 15 -2.86 -4.95 10.86
N LEU A 16 -3.42 -3.74 10.89
CA LEU A 16 -2.64 -2.52 11.08
C LEU A 16 -2.24 -2.40 12.55
N PRO A 17 -0.95 -2.16 12.86
CA PRO A 17 -0.53 -1.91 14.23
C PRO A 17 -1.24 -0.67 14.78
N SER A 18 -1.96 -0.83 15.89
CA SER A 18 -2.72 0.25 16.55
C SER A 18 -1.92 0.98 17.62
N LYS A 19 -0.70 0.51 17.92
CA LYS A 19 0.20 1.07 18.92
C LYS A 19 1.62 1.13 18.38
N THR A 20 2.34 2.18 18.74
CA THR A 20 3.79 2.27 18.55
C THR A 20 4.48 1.35 19.56
N ALA A 21 5.50 0.62 19.11
CA ALA A 21 6.33 -0.23 19.96
C ALA A 21 7.80 0.25 19.93
N ASP A 22 8.54 -0.03 21.00
CA ASP A 22 10.00 0.18 21.03
C ASP A 22 10.65 -0.86 20.11
N VAL A 23 11.34 -0.42 19.05
CA VAL A 23 11.96 -1.29 18.04
C VAL A 23 13.47 -1.27 18.23
N ARG A 24 14.05 -2.41 18.58
CA ARG A 24 15.50 -2.54 18.81
C ARG A 24 16.27 -2.58 17.49
N ARG A 25 15.84 -3.41 16.55
CA ARG A 25 16.41 -3.46 15.18
C ARG A 25 15.34 -3.11 14.17
N ARG A 26 15.59 -2.09 13.35
CA ARG A 26 14.76 -1.72 12.20
C ARG A 26 15.58 -1.84 10.92
N LEU A 27 15.35 -2.92 10.17
CA LEU A 27 16.02 -3.17 8.90
C LEU A 27 14.96 -3.28 7.80
N ILE A 28 14.91 -2.25 6.95
CA ILE A 28 14.04 -2.18 5.77
C ILE A 28 14.95 -1.94 4.58
N PRO A 29 14.92 -2.79 3.54
CA PRO A 29 15.76 -2.59 2.37
C PRO A 29 15.33 -1.33 1.61
N LYS A 30 16.31 -0.63 1.02
CA LYS A 30 16.00 0.34 -0.04
C LYS A 30 15.56 -0.42 -1.28
N PHE A 31 14.58 0.10 -1.99
CA PHE A 31 14.12 -0.49 -3.23
C PHE A 31 13.47 0.55 -4.13
N LYS A 32 13.41 0.26 -5.42
CA LYS A 32 12.87 1.14 -6.45
C LYS A 32 12.13 0.30 -7.49
N ILE A 33 10.80 0.29 -7.44
CA ILE A 33 9.98 -0.53 -8.32
C ILE A 33 9.27 0.38 -9.33
N THR A 34 9.44 0.08 -10.62
CA THR A 34 8.56 0.57 -11.68
C THR A 34 7.70 -0.59 -12.14
N PHE A 35 6.38 -0.43 -12.16
CA PHE A 35 5.47 -1.45 -12.65
C PHE A 35 4.48 -0.84 -13.65
N GLY A 36 4.16 -1.58 -14.70
CA GLY A 36 3.15 -1.16 -15.64
C GLY A 36 2.53 -2.34 -16.38
N PHE A 37 1.23 -2.26 -16.61
CA PHE A 37 0.48 -3.30 -17.30
C PHE A 37 -0.77 -2.72 -17.98
N GLU A 38 -1.29 -3.47 -18.95
CA GLU A 38 -2.61 -3.24 -19.51
C GLU A 38 -3.67 -3.86 -18.58
N ALA A 39 -4.50 -3.02 -17.97
CA ALA A 39 -5.50 -3.42 -16.97
C ALA A 39 -6.82 -3.91 -17.58
N THR A 40 -6.99 -3.83 -18.90
CA THR A 40 -8.23 -4.19 -19.62
C THR A 40 -8.76 -5.56 -19.21
N GLU A 41 -7.96 -6.62 -19.40
CA GLU A 41 -8.36 -7.99 -19.11
C GLU A 41 -8.62 -8.23 -17.62
N VAL A 42 -7.86 -7.57 -16.75
CA VAL A 42 -8.04 -7.67 -15.29
C VAL A 42 -9.40 -7.08 -14.89
N LEU A 43 -9.73 -5.88 -15.39
CA LEU A 43 -11.00 -5.21 -15.10
C LEU A 43 -12.19 -6.02 -15.62
N ILE A 44 -12.10 -6.56 -16.84
CA ILE A 44 -13.14 -7.44 -17.41
C ILE A 44 -13.30 -8.70 -16.56
N GLY A 45 -12.20 -9.34 -16.17
CA GLY A 45 -12.21 -10.52 -15.30
C GLY A 45 -12.79 -10.28 -13.91
N LEU A 46 -12.74 -9.03 -13.42
CA LEU A 46 -13.39 -8.58 -12.18
C LEU A 46 -14.89 -8.26 -12.34
N GLY A 47 -15.43 -8.33 -13.55
CA GLY A 47 -16.83 -8.09 -13.86
C GLY A 47 -17.12 -6.71 -14.48
N LEU A 48 -16.11 -5.87 -14.70
CA LEU A 48 -16.26 -4.58 -15.38
C LEU A 48 -16.19 -4.75 -16.89
N ALA A 49 -17.20 -5.38 -17.50
CA ALA A 49 -17.21 -5.66 -18.94
C ALA A 49 -17.93 -4.58 -19.77
N HIS A 50 -18.90 -3.87 -19.17
CA HIS A 50 -19.81 -3.00 -19.92
C HIS A 50 -19.13 -1.81 -20.66
N PRO A 51 -18.10 -1.15 -20.10
CA PRO A 51 -17.35 -0.11 -20.81
C PRO A 51 -16.56 -0.60 -22.04
N PHE A 52 -16.29 -1.91 -22.14
CA PHE A 52 -15.44 -2.50 -23.19
C PHE A 52 -16.24 -3.11 -24.36
N TYR A 53 -17.47 -3.55 -24.12
CA TYR A 53 -18.29 -4.26 -25.12
C TYR A 53 -19.74 -3.76 -25.27
N GLY A 54 -20.21 -2.87 -24.40
CA GLY A 54 -21.59 -2.37 -24.37
C GLY A 54 -21.70 -0.88 -24.70
N ASN A 55 -22.90 -0.33 -24.57
CA ASN A 55 -23.14 1.13 -24.66
C ASN A 55 -22.89 1.84 -23.32
N GLY A 56 -21.99 1.31 -22.48
CA GLY A 56 -21.79 1.75 -21.10
C GLY A 56 -21.22 3.17 -20.93
N LEU A 57 -20.96 3.87 -22.03
CA LEU A 57 -20.36 5.21 -22.07
C LEU A 57 -21.26 6.22 -22.81
N ALA A 58 -22.54 5.91 -23.01
CA ALA A 58 -23.47 6.76 -23.77
C ALA A 58 -23.64 8.19 -23.20
N GLU A 59 -23.37 8.40 -21.92
CA GLU A 59 -23.45 9.73 -21.28
C GLU A 59 -22.16 10.56 -21.44
N ILE A 60 -21.08 10.00 -22.01
CA ILE A 60 -19.80 10.70 -22.18
C ILE A 60 -19.78 11.56 -23.46
N VAL A 61 -20.58 11.21 -24.47
CA VAL A 61 -20.60 11.87 -25.78
C VAL A 61 -22.04 12.08 -26.23
N ASP A 62 -22.34 13.26 -26.77
CA ASP A 62 -23.69 13.65 -27.23
C ASP A 62 -24.13 12.96 -28.55
N ASP A 63 -23.20 12.29 -29.24
CA ASP A 63 -23.45 11.64 -30.51
C ASP A 63 -23.95 10.19 -30.33
N ASN A 64 -24.83 9.75 -31.25
CA ASN A 64 -25.39 8.38 -31.31
C ASN A 64 -24.35 7.30 -31.70
N ASP A 65 -23.06 7.64 -31.73
CA ASP A 65 -22.00 6.70 -32.07
C ASP A 65 -21.65 5.79 -30.90
N THR A 66 -21.33 4.55 -31.21
CA THR A 66 -21.03 3.54 -30.19
C THR A 66 -19.61 3.72 -29.66
N LEU A 67 -19.48 4.30 -28.45
CA LEU A 67 -18.20 4.49 -27.77
C LEU A 67 -17.86 3.32 -26.84
N PHE A 68 -16.61 2.86 -26.89
CA PHE A 68 -16.07 1.83 -26.01
C PHE A 68 -14.64 2.14 -25.57
N VAL A 69 -14.24 1.65 -24.40
CA VAL A 69 -12.85 1.69 -23.94
C VAL A 69 -12.04 0.66 -24.72
N ALA A 70 -11.05 1.10 -25.49
CA ALA A 70 -10.17 0.19 -26.22
C ALA A 70 -9.18 -0.52 -25.28
N LYS A 71 -8.44 0.25 -24.47
CA LYS A 71 -7.42 -0.25 -23.55
C LYS A 71 -7.29 0.64 -22.33
N VAL A 72 -6.93 0.04 -21.19
CA VAL A 72 -6.56 0.76 -19.98
C VAL A 72 -5.11 0.44 -19.64
N PHE A 73 -4.25 1.45 -19.56
CA PHE A 73 -2.86 1.29 -19.16
C PHE A 73 -2.64 1.90 -17.78
N HIS A 74 -2.05 1.13 -16.86
CA HIS A 74 -1.64 1.60 -15.55
C HIS A 74 -0.12 1.49 -15.44
N LYS A 75 0.54 2.57 -15.02
CA LYS A 75 1.97 2.61 -14.73
C LYS A 75 2.20 3.33 -13.41
N SER A 76 3.01 2.73 -12.55
CA SER A 76 3.32 3.21 -11.22
C SER A 76 4.80 3.09 -10.92
N PHE A 77 5.23 3.91 -9.97
CA PHE A 77 6.61 4.00 -9.53
C PHE A 77 6.64 4.19 -8.01
N ILE A 78 7.49 3.45 -7.32
CA ILE A 78 7.75 3.62 -5.89
C ILE A 78 9.24 3.52 -5.62
N GLU A 79 9.75 4.42 -4.78
CA GLU A 79 11.11 4.41 -4.29
C GLU A 79 11.07 4.55 -2.76
N VAL A 80 11.75 3.63 -2.08
CA VAL A 80 11.93 3.67 -0.63
C VAL A 80 13.41 3.87 -0.35
N ASN A 81 13.73 5.01 0.25
CA ASN A 81 15.04 5.40 0.72
C ASN A 81 14.92 6.10 2.09
N GLU A 82 16.03 6.49 2.70
CA GLU A 82 16.04 7.12 4.03
C GLU A 82 15.49 8.55 4.02
N GLU A 83 15.55 9.25 2.89
CA GLU A 83 15.05 10.63 2.75
C GLU A 83 13.52 10.67 2.66
N GLY A 84 12.92 9.72 1.93
CA GLY A 84 11.46 9.57 1.82
C GLY A 84 10.77 9.07 3.09
N THR A 85 11.55 8.74 4.14
CA THR A 85 11.07 8.43 5.49
C THR A 85 11.65 9.45 6.49
N GLU A 86 11.41 10.73 6.23
CA GLU A 86 11.99 11.84 6.98
C GLU A 86 11.65 11.76 8.49
N ALA A 87 12.65 11.37 9.27
CA ALA A 87 12.98 11.96 10.58
C ALA A 87 11.99 11.83 11.76
N ALA A 88 11.55 10.63 12.15
CA ALA A 88 10.93 10.39 13.48
C ALA A 88 11.95 10.01 14.59
N ALA A 89 13.26 10.19 14.37
CA ALA A 89 14.30 9.65 15.26
C ALA A 89 14.98 10.68 16.21
N VAL A 90 14.33 11.82 16.51
CA VAL A 90 14.96 12.88 17.34
C VAL A 90 14.33 13.05 18.73
N THR A 91 13.32 12.26 19.12
CA THR A 91 12.59 12.45 20.39
C THR A 91 12.96 11.44 21.48
N ALA A 92 14.25 11.15 21.70
CA ALA A 92 14.71 10.28 22.80
C ALA A 92 15.65 10.94 23.82
N ALA A 93 15.97 12.23 23.66
CA ALA A 93 16.91 12.91 24.56
C ALA A 93 16.27 13.58 25.78
N THR A 94 14.93 13.63 25.89
CA THR A 94 14.27 14.41 26.96
C THR A 94 13.12 13.63 27.59
N MET A 95 13.42 12.84 28.63
CA MET A 95 12.62 12.72 29.87
C MET A 95 13.23 11.62 30.76
N MET A 96 14.30 11.95 31.49
CA MET A 96 14.54 11.35 32.79
C MET A 96 13.86 12.23 33.84
N ILE A 97 12.63 11.90 34.23
CA ILE A 97 12.07 12.34 35.51
C ILE A 97 11.36 11.14 36.12
N GLY A 98 11.82 10.73 37.30
CA GLY A 98 11.42 9.50 37.95
C GLY A 98 10.02 9.51 38.56
N CYS A 99 9.57 8.32 38.97
CA CYS A 99 8.91 8.03 40.25
C CYS A 99 8.62 6.53 40.33
N SER A 100 8.63 6.04 41.57
CA SER A 100 8.51 4.63 41.96
C SER A 100 7.26 3.93 41.40
N GLY A 101 7.50 2.90 40.59
CA GLY A 101 6.49 1.97 40.08
C GLY A 101 7.18 1.01 39.12
N VAL A 102 7.06 -0.31 39.32
CA VAL A 102 7.57 -1.29 38.36
C VAL A 102 6.71 -1.19 37.10
N MET A 103 7.04 -0.25 36.22
CA MET A 103 6.56 -0.29 34.84
C MET A 103 7.24 -1.49 34.21
N ILE A 104 6.48 -2.55 33.93
CA ILE A 104 6.96 -3.63 33.06
C ILE A 104 7.18 -2.96 31.69
N LYS A 105 8.42 -2.57 31.41
CA LYS A 105 8.79 -2.08 30.09
C LYS A 105 8.65 -3.28 29.15
N GLU A 106 7.70 -3.22 28.22
CA GLU A 106 7.55 -4.24 27.18
C GLU A 106 8.90 -4.41 26.48
N GLU A 107 9.33 -5.66 26.27
CA GLU A 107 10.62 -5.91 25.64
C GLU A 107 10.61 -5.35 24.21
N PRO A 108 11.67 -4.62 23.81
CA PRO A 108 11.76 -4.10 22.47
C PRO A 108 11.74 -5.22 21.43
N ILE A 109 10.95 -5.03 20.37
CA ILE A 109 10.81 -5.99 19.26
C ILE A 109 11.83 -5.70 18.15
N ASP A 110 12.17 -6.73 17.36
CA ASP A 110 12.96 -6.58 16.14
C ASP A 110 12.05 -6.59 14.92
N PHE A 111 12.22 -5.63 14.01
CA PHE A 111 11.60 -5.59 12.70
C PHE A 111 12.68 -5.69 11.62
N VAL A 112 12.86 -6.89 11.06
CA VAL A 112 13.87 -7.20 10.05
C VAL A 112 13.18 -7.74 8.80
N ALA A 113 13.12 -6.92 7.76
CA ALA A 113 12.51 -7.26 6.46
C ALA A 113 13.57 -7.81 5.48
N ASP A 114 14.20 -8.93 5.86
CA ASP A 114 15.27 -9.61 5.10
C ASP A 114 14.77 -10.76 4.19
N HIS A 115 13.45 -10.85 4.03
CA HIS A 115 12.74 -11.86 3.24
C HIS A 115 11.54 -11.22 2.54
N PRO A 116 10.87 -11.90 1.59
CA PRO A 116 9.74 -11.31 0.86
C PRO A 116 8.64 -10.75 1.76
N PHE A 117 8.19 -9.53 1.49
CA PHE A 117 7.14 -8.87 2.27
C PHE A 117 6.16 -8.09 1.39
N LEU A 118 4.97 -7.86 1.93
CA LEU A 118 3.95 -6.98 1.36
C LEU A 118 4.11 -5.56 1.93
N PHE A 119 3.89 -4.56 1.09
CA PHE A 119 3.84 -3.16 1.51
C PHE A 119 2.55 -2.50 1.02
N LEU A 120 2.15 -1.46 1.75
CA LEU A 120 0.97 -0.66 1.49
C LEU A 120 1.32 0.81 1.73
N VAL A 121 0.93 1.68 0.82
CA VAL A 121 0.87 3.13 1.07
C VAL A 121 -0.60 3.49 1.12
N LYS A 122 -1.05 4.06 2.23
CA LYS A 122 -2.43 4.48 2.43
C LYS A 122 -2.49 5.89 3.00
N ASP A 123 -3.59 6.57 2.73
CA ASP A 123 -3.97 7.74 3.50
C ASP A 123 -4.53 7.28 4.85
N ASP A 124 -3.94 7.76 5.94
CA ASP A 124 -4.37 7.40 7.30
C ASP A 124 -5.70 8.04 7.69
N ALA A 125 -6.06 9.19 7.11
CA ALA A 125 -7.30 9.88 7.44
C ALA A 125 -8.51 9.20 6.80
N THR A 126 -8.42 8.81 5.53
CA THR A 126 -9.52 8.19 4.79
C THR A 126 -9.44 6.66 4.74
N GLY A 127 -8.28 6.08 5.02
CA GLY A 127 -8.01 4.65 4.85
C GLY A 127 -7.83 4.21 3.40
N VAL A 128 -7.82 5.14 2.43
CA VAL A 128 -7.67 4.84 1.00
C VAL A 128 -6.28 4.29 0.71
N VAL A 129 -6.22 3.16 0.00
CA VAL A 129 -4.97 2.55 -0.47
C VAL A 129 -4.50 3.25 -1.75
N LEU A 130 -3.32 3.85 -1.70
CA LEU A 130 -2.68 4.50 -2.83
C LEU A 130 -1.77 3.53 -3.60
N PHE A 131 -1.05 2.69 -2.87
CA PHE A 131 -0.19 1.65 -3.44
C PHE A 131 -0.28 0.36 -2.64
N ILE A 132 -0.22 -0.77 -3.34
CA ILE A 132 -0.03 -2.09 -2.75
C ILE A 132 0.97 -2.85 -3.62
N GLY A 133 1.88 -3.58 -2.97
CA GLY A 133 2.88 -4.35 -3.69
C GLY A 133 3.56 -5.39 -2.83
N THR A 134 4.30 -6.27 -3.49
CA THR A 134 5.13 -7.28 -2.83
C THR A 134 6.57 -7.10 -3.26
N LEU A 135 7.49 -7.03 -2.29
CA LEU A 135 8.92 -7.00 -2.55
C LEU A 135 9.46 -8.43 -2.42
N LEU A 136 9.73 -9.10 -3.54
CA LEU A 136 10.28 -10.46 -3.54
C LEU A 136 11.81 -10.47 -3.50
N ASN A 137 12.45 -9.53 -4.22
CA ASN A 137 13.89 -9.36 -4.25
C ASN A 137 14.23 -7.86 -4.39
N PRO A 138 14.91 -7.25 -3.40
CA PRO A 138 15.31 -5.84 -3.47
C PRO A 138 16.41 -5.55 -4.49
N LEU A 139 17.15 -6.56 -4.97
CA LEU A 139 18.31 -6.38 -5.86
C LEU A 139 17.98 -6.40 -7.37
N ASN A 140 16.80 -6.89 -7.75
CA ASN A 140 16.42 -7.09 -9.15
C ASN A 140 15.50 -5.97 -9.68
N GLN A 141 15.93 -4.70 -9.60
CA GLN A 141 15.03 -3.58 -9.90
C GLN A 141 15.67 -2.51 -10.77
N PHE A 142 15.37 -2.57 -12.06
CA PHE A 142 15.56 -1.50 -13.06
C PHE A 142 14.24 -1.26 -13.79
#